data_AF-A0A5C7YHT7-F1
#
_entry.id   AF-A0A5C7YHT7-F1
#
_cell.length_a   1.000
_cell.length_b   1.000
_cell.length_c   1.000
_cell.angle_alpha   90.00
_cell.angle_beta   90.00
_cell.angle_gamma   90.00
#
_symmetry.space_group_name_H-M   'P 1'
#
loop_
_entity.id
_entity.type
_entity.pdbx_description
1 polymer ?
#
loop_
_entity_poly.entity_id
_entity_poly.type
_entity_poly.pdbx_seq_one_letter_code
_entity_poly.pdbx_strand_id
1 'polypeptide(L)'
;MAKITSYEGKPPKRIGDYIVYPLGDDLIVRQKTGFTTKKLLTSPKYALCRQNASEFGLVSKTCKAIRMLLKEDLTQHNNLEVVNSFTKKMRSLLVHDTIHPRGARVLKMALATTAAQQAIAGYSFNPECRVAVRVTDATLTTLVPDDLLTSPAAYLGMRVLYLFFDFETLTGHLEASTWQMEKMAPEISFTLPAEAPDGFWLRLVAVSFFSDTNGEWAPILPKERGLVVV
;
A
#
# COMPACT_ATOMS: atom_id res chain seq x y z
N MET A 1 20.06 19.55 31.53
CA MET A 1 20.59 18.20 31.20
C MET A 1 21.71 17.92 32.17
N ALA A 2 21.87 16.69 32.65
CA ALA A 2 22.92 16.32 33.61
C ALA A 2 23.50 14.96 33.24
N LYS A 3 24.74 14.70 33.67
CA LYS A 3 25.46 13.43 33.48
C LYS A 3 25.30 12.56 34.73
N ILE A 4 25.09 11.27 34.53
CA ILE A 4 25.11 10.27 35.59
C ILE A 4 26.55 9.75 35.68
N THR A 5 27.19 9.96 36.82
CA THR A 5 28.58 9.56 37.06
C THR A 5 28.72 8.13 37.61
N SER A 6 27.69 7.62 38.28
CA SER A 6 27.61 6.22 38.75
C SER A 6 26.16 5.78 38.89
N TYR A 7 25.90 4.49 38.64
CA TYR A 7 24.60 3.85 38.84
C TYR A 7 24.82 2.34 39.02
N GLU A 8 24.21 1.72 40.04
CA GLU A 8 24.30 0.28 40.24
C GLU A 8 23.28 -0.46 39.38
N GLY A 9 23.77 -1.43 38.60
CA GLY A 9 22.94 -2.22 37.69
C GLY A 9 22.53 -1.47 36.43
N LYS A 10 21.40 -1.88 35.83
CA LYS A 10 20.93 -1.31 34.56
C LYS A 10 20.12 -0.02 34.81
N PRO A 11 20.55 1.14 34.29
CA PRO A 11 19.85 2.39 34.52
C PRO A 11 18.43 2.37 33.92
N PRO A 12 17.41 2.85 34.64
CA PRO A 12 16.05 2.92 34.14
C PRO A 12 15.97 3.95 33.02
N LYS A 13 15.17 3.68 31.98
CA LYS A 13 14.98 4.61 30.86
C LYS A 13 14.29 5.92 31.27
N ARG A 14 13.61 5.94 32.43
CA ARG A 14 12.84 7.08 32.94
C ARG A 14 12.96 7.18 34.46
N ILE A 15 13.16 8.40 34.96
CA ILE A 15 13.18 8.73 36.38
C ILE A 15 12.24 9.92 36.56
N GLY A 16 10.99 9.68 36.97
CA GLY A 16 9.95 10.72 37.02
C GLY A 16 9.77 11.43 35.67
N ASP A 17 9.92 12.75 35.66
CA ASP A 17 9.87 13.58 34.46
C ASP A 17 11.19 13.63 33.67
N TYR A 18 12.16 12.79 33.99
CA TYR A 18 13.44 12.74 33.30
C TYR A 18 13.56 11.49 32.42
N ILE A 19 14.25 11.64 31.29
CA ILE A 19 14.59 10.57 30.35
C ILE A 19 16.09 10.32 30.48
N VAL A 20 16.47 9.05 30.60
CA VAL A 20 17.87 8.60 30.66
C VAL A 20 18.22 7.91 29.35
N TYR A 21 19.32 8.31 28.73
CA TYR A 21 19.82 7.71 27.49
C TYR A 21 21.34 7.85 27.38
N PRO A 22 22.02 6.92 26.68
CA PRO A 22 23.44 7.04 26.40
C PRO A 22 23.68 8.14 25.36
N LEU A 23 24.73 8.94 25.57
CA LEU A 23 25.23 9.95 24.63
C LEU A 23 26.76 9.81 24.55
N GLY A 24 27.24 9.09 23.54
CA GLY A 24 28.63 8.64 23.50
C GLY A 24 28.92 7.68 24.66
N ASP A 25 30.02 7.91 25.37
CA ASP A 25 30.43 7.12 26.54
C ASP A 25 29.68 7.53 27.82
N ASP A 26 28.88 8.59 27.77
CA ASP A 26 28.21 9.16 28.92
C ASP A 26 26.75 8.73 29.02
N LEU A 27 26.30 8.53 30.26
CA LEU A 27 24.88 8.35 30.55
C LEU A 27 24.27 9.69 30.93
N ILE A 28 23.31 10.16 30.12
CA ILE A 28 22.72 11.48 30.26
C ILE A 28 21.29 11.38 30.78
N VAL A 29 20.96 12.25 31.73
CA VAL A 29 19.60 12.50 32.18
C VAL A 29 19.15 13.89 31.73
N ARG A 30 17.99 13.95 31.07
CA ARG A 30 17.37 15.23 30.68
C ARG A 30 15.94 15.29 31.15
N GLN A 31 15.50 16.47 31.56
CA GLN A 31 14.08 16.71 31.82
C GLN A 31 13.30 16.45 30.52
N LYS A 32 12.09 15.91 30.64
CA LYS A 32 11.12 15.83 29.54
C LYS A 32 10.80 17.23 29.08
N THR A 33 11.56 17.67 28.10
CA THR A 33 11.30 18.89 27.36
C THR A 33 10.64 18.51 26.04
N GLY A 34 9.59 19.24 25.68
CA GLY A 34 8.94 19.10 24.37
C GLY A 34 7.45 18.80 24.43
N PHE A 35 6.99 18.18 23.35
CA PHE A 35 5.61 17.77 23.09
C PHE A 35 5.04 16.91 24.24
N THR A 36 3.90 17.32 24.80
CA THR A 36 3.09 16.48 25.68
C THR A 36 1.77 16.18 24.98
N THR A 37 1.21 14.99 25.19
CA THR A 37 -0.09 14.60 24.61
C THR A 37 -1.18 15.62 24.95
N LYS A 38 -1.19 16.13 26.19
CA LYS A 38 -2.12 17.19 26.63
C LYS A 38 -1.96 18.46 25.78
N LYS A 39 -0.72 18.93 25.56
CA LYS A 39 -0.47 20.10 24.70
C LYS A 39 -0.87 19.83 23.24
N LEU A 40 -0.62 18.64 22.69
CA LEU A 40 -1.07 18.28 21.34
C LEU A 40 -2.58 18.37 21.21
N LEU A 41 -3.32 17.88 22.20
CA LEU A 41 -4.78 17.83 22.16
C LEU A 41 -5.41 19.22 22.33
N THR A 42 -4.87 20.06 23.21
CA THR A 42 -5.54 21.31 23.62
C THR A 42 -4.96 22.58 23.01
N SER A 43 -3.67 22.61 22.65
CA SER A 43 -3.04 23.86 22.23
C SER A 43 -3.43 24.24 20.79
N PRO A 44 -3.77 25.52 20.52
CA PRO A 44 -4.02 26.01 19.16
C PRO A 44 -2.82 25.82 18.22
N LYS A 45 -1.60 25.86 18.77
CA LYS A 45 -0.35 25.65 18.01
C LYS A 45 -0.32 24.33 17.24
N TYR A 46 -1.03 23.30 17.71
CA TYR A 46 -1.06 21.98 17.08
C TYR A 46 -2.35 21.68 16.32
N ALA A 47 -3.18 22.69 16.02
CA ALA A 47 -4.43 22.49 15.28
C ALA A 47 -4.20 21.78 13.93
N LEU A 48 -3.24 22.25 13.13
CA LEU A 48 -2.87 21.63 11.85
C LEU A 48 -2.31 20.20 12.03
N CYS A 49 -1.57 19.93 13.11
CA CYS A 49 -1.07 18.59 13.39
C CYS A 49 -2.21 17.62 13.70
N ARG A 50 -3.19 18.04 14.52
CA ARG A 50 -4.38 17.22 14.82
C ARG A 50 -5.21 16.97 13.57
N GLN A 51 -5.39 18.00 12.75
CA GLN A 51 -6.09 17.97 11.47
C GLN A 51 -5.48 16.90 10.54
N ASN A 52 -4.15 16.95 10.33
CA ASN A 52 -3.44 15.98 9.51
C ASN A 52 -3.45 14.57 10.11
N ALA A 53 -3.34 14.45 11.44
CA ALA A 53 -3.33 13.15 12.12
C ALA A 53 -4.68 12.41 12.00
N SER A 54 -5.79 13.15 12.03
CA SER A 54 -7.14 12.61 11.83
C SER A 54 -7.28 11.94 10.46
N GLU A 55 -7.01 12.69 9.38
CA GLU A 55 -7.04 12.16 8.01
C GLU A 55 -6.07 10.99 7.83
N PHE A 56 -4.84 11.12 8.34
CA PHE A 56 -3.83 10.06 8.24
C PHE A 56 -4.30 8.77 8.93
N GLY A 57 -4.88 8.87 10.12
CA GLY A 57 -5.39 7.73 10.86
C GLY A 57 -6.50 6.99 10.12
N LEU A 58 -7.45 7.74 9.54
CA LEU A 58 -8.53 7.17 8.74
C LEU A 58 -8.00 6.48 7.48
N VAL A 59 -7.17 7.18 6.69
CA VAL A 59 -6.57 6.61 5.46
C VAL A 59 -5.76 5.37 5.77
N SER A 60 -4.97 5.37 6.84
CA SER A 60 -4.14 4.21 7.21
C SER A 60 -4.98 2.98 7.53
N LYS A 61 -6.13 3.16 8.22
CA LYS A 61 -7.07 2.06 8.51
C LYS A 61 -7.69 1.50 7.23
N THR A 62 -8.18 2.37 6.35
CA THR A 62 -8.74 1.98 5.05
C THR A 62 -7.71 1.26 4.19
N CYS A 63 -6.49 1.78 4.08
CA CYS A 63 -5.42 1.15 3.32
C CYS A 63 -5.06 -0.23 3.88
N LYS A 64 -5.07 -0.40 5.21
CA LYS A 64 -4.86 -1.70 5.83
C LYS A 64 -5.98 -2.68 5.44
N ALA A 65 -7.24 -2.29 5.54
CA ALA A 65 -8.36 -3.16 5.19
C ALA A 65 -8.30 -3.63 3.72
N ILE A 66 -8.06 -2.71 2.78
CA ILE A 66 -7.92 -3.04 1.35
C ILE A 66 -6.74 -4.00 1.12
N ARG A 67 -5.57 -3.75 1.71
CA ARG A 67 -4.41 -4.66 1.56
C ARG A 67 -4.66 -6.04 2.14
N MET A 68 -5.46 -6.16 3.19
CA MET A 68 -5.82 -7.47 3.75
C MET A 68 -6.72 -8.27 2.80
N LEU A 69 -7.58 -7.60 2.04
CA LEU A 69 -8.36 -8.24 0.97
C LEU A 69 -7.42 -8.68 -0.16
N LEU A 70 -6.52 -7.81 -0.62
CA LEU A 70 -5.58 -8.09 -1.72
C LEU A 70 -4.37 -8.96 -1.34
N LYS A 71 -4.31 -9.52 -0.12
CA LYS A 71 -3.09 -10.14 0.44
C LYS A 71 -2.51 -11.28 -0.41
N GLU A 72 -3.34 -11.98 -1.18
CA GLU A 72 -2.95 -13.13 -2.00
C GLU A 72 -2.26 -12.71 -3.30
N ASP A 73 -2.63 -11.54 -3.82
CA ASP A 73 -2.11 -10.96 -5.07
C ASP A 73 -0.97 -9.97 -4.85
N LEU A 74 -0.88 -9.37 -3.66
CA LEU A 74 0.21 -8.47 -3.33
C LEU A 74 1.57 -9.20 -3.36
N THR A 75 2.60 -8.46 -3.77
CA THR A 75 3.96 -8.94 -3.59
C THR A 75 4.25 -9.11 -2.09
N GLN A 76 4.88 -10.23 -1.74
CA GLN A 76 5.40 -10.47 -0.40
C GLN A 76 6.78 -9.82 -0.21
N HIS A 77 7.40 -9.35 -1.29
CA HIS A 77 8.64 -8.62 -1.26
C HIS A 77 8.40 -7.17 -0.82
N ASN A 78 9.31 -6.62 -0.01
CA ASN A 78 9.33 -5.21 0.39
C ASN A 78 7.96 -4.63 0.86
N ASN A 79 7.26 -5.38 1.73
CA ASN A 79 5.92 -5.03 2.22
C ASN A 79 5.83 -3.62 2.82
N LEU A 80 6.90 -3.14 3.48
CA LEU A 80 6.91 -1.78 4.03
C LEU A 80 6.79 -0.71 2.93
N GLU A 81 7.42 -0.92 1.78
CA GLU A 81 7.31 -0.01 0.63
C GLU A 81 5.89 -0.03 0.05
N VAL A 82 5.27 -1.22 -0.09
CA VAL A 82 3.88 -1.36 -0.52
C VAL A 82 2.94 -0.57 0.41
N VAL A 83 3.10 -0.71 1.73
CA VAL A 83 2.30 0.02 2.73
C VAL A 83 2.47 1.53 2.58
N ASN A 84 3.72 1.99 2.47
CA ASN A 84 4.04 3.41 2.43
C ASN A 84 3.57 4.06 1.11
N SER A 85 3.83 3.40 -0.02
CA SER A 85 3.43 3.87 -1.35
C SER A 85 1.91 3.96 -1.45
N PHE A 86 1.19 2.91 -1.02
CA PHE A 86 -0.27 2.90 -1.08
C PHE A 86 -0.88 3.95 -0.17
N THR A 87 -0.39 4.06 1.06
CA THR A 87 -0.86 5.10 2.00
C THR A 87 -0.60 6.50 1.43
N LYS A 88 0.57 6.73 0.82
CA LYS A 88 0.91 8.01 0.17
C LYS A 88 -0.04 8.32 -0.99
N LYS A 89 -0.31 7.34 -1.85
CA LYS A 89 -1.24 7.48 -2.98
C LYS A 89 -2.65 7.80 -2.50
N MET A 90 -3.19 7.03 -1.57
CA MET A 90 -4.55 7.26 -1.06
C MET A 90 -4.67 8.62 -0.37
N ARG A 91 -3.66 9.05 0.38
CA ARG A 91 -3.63 10.40 0.97
C ARG A 91 -3.62 11.51 -0.07
N SER A 92 -2.94 11.35 -1.21
CA SER A 92 -2.95 12.38 -2.25
C SER A 92 -4.34 12.56 -2.86
N LEU A 93 -5.16 11.51 -2.86
CA LEU A 93 -6.53 11.56 -3.40
C LEU A 93 -7.50 12.35 -2.52
N LEU A 94 -7.22 12.52 -1.22
CA LEU A 94 -8.10 13.28 -0.31
C LEU A 94 -8.38 14.71 -0.80
N VAL A 95 -7.50 15.30 -1.63
CA VAL A 95 -7.73 16.63 -2.21
C VAL A 95 -9.01 16.70 -3.04
N HIS A 96 -9.50 15.57 -3.55
CA HIS A 96 -10.72 15.46 -4.33
C HIS A 96 -12.00 15.34 -3.47
N ASP A 97 -11.88 15.26 -2.14
CA ASP A 97 -13.04 15.44 -1.26
C ASP A 97 -13.41 16.93 -1.23
N THR A 98 -14.45 17.28 -1.98
CA THR A 98 -14.99 18.64 -2.09
C THR A 98 -16.10 18.92 -1.08
N ILE A 99 -16.53 17.92 -0.32
CA ILE A 99 -17.62 18.04 0.65
C ILE A 99 -17.10 18.42 2.02
N HIS A 100 -15.98 17.82 2.44
CA HIS A 100 -15.42 18.06 3.76
C HIS A 100 -14.30 19.11 3.74
N PRO A 101 -14.22 19.96 4.79
CA PRO A 101 -13.07 20.81 4.99
C PRO A 101 -11.81 19.96 5.22
N ARG A 102 -10.65 20.53 4.93
CA ARG A 102 -9.35 19.90 5.27
C ARG A 102 -9.38 19.42 6.72
N GLY A 103 -8.80 18.27 7.01
CA GLY A 103 -8.83 17.61 8.31
C GLY A 103 -9.97 16.66 8.60
N ALA A 104 -11.06 16.83 7.87
CA ALA A 104 -12.25 16.00 7.95
C ALA A 104 -12.50 15.25 6.64
N ARG A 105 -11.58 15.33 5.68
CA ARG A 105 -11.71 14.68 4.38
C ARG A 105 -11.65 13.17 4.52
N VAL A 106 -12.45 12.50 3.70
CA VAL A 106 -12.59 11.04 3.70
C VAL A 106 -12.42 10.47 2.31
N LEU A 107 -11.82 9.28 2.23
CA LEU A 107 -11.58 8.61 0.95
C LEU A 107 -12.87 8.31 0.19
N LYS A 108 -13.96 7.96 0.90
CA LYS A 108 -15.27 7.69 0.30
C LYS A 108 -15.73 8.83 -0.62
N MET A 109 -15.67 10.06 -0.14
CA MET A 109 -16.10 11.23 -0.91
C MET A 109 -15.09 11.60 -1.99
N ALA A 110 -13.80 11.50 -1.70
CA ALA A 110 -12.76 11.74 -2.70
C ALA A 110 -12.88 10.80 -3.90
N LEU A 111 -13.00 9.50 -3.66
CA LEU A 111 -13.00 8.44 -4.68
C LEU A 111 -14.33 8.34 -5.44
N ALA A 112 -15.40 8.97 -4.95
CA ALA A 112 -16.64 9.14 -5.69
C ALA A 112 -16.49 10.12 -6.87
N THR A 113 -15.40 10.90 -6.91
CA THR A 113 -15.13 11.85 -8.01
C THR A 113 -14.38 11.17 -9.16
N THR A 114 -14.75 11.53 -10.40
CA THR A 114 -14.05 11.08 -11.61
C THR A 114 -12.58 11.46 -11.60
N ALA A 115 -12.23 12.64 -11.06
CA ALA A 115 -10.84 13.08 -10.97
C ALA A 115 -9.98 12.15 -10.09
N ALA A 116 -10.52 11.69 -8.95
CA ALA A 116 -9.80 10.74 -8.10
C ALA A 116 -9.70 9.35 -8.74
N GLN A 117 -10.75 8.90 -9.44
CA GLN A 117 -10.74 7.63 -10.18
C GLN A 117 -9.67 7.64 -11.28
N GLN A 118 -9.61 8.71 -12.08
CA GLN A 118 -8.56 8.91 -13.07
C GLN A 118 -7.17 9.01 -12.42
N ALA A 119 -7.08 9.67 -11.26
CA ALA A 119 -5.82 9.81 -10.56
C ALA A 119 -5.30 8.48 -9.99
N ILE A 120 -6.16 7.54 -9.57
CA ILE A 120 -5.72 6.23 -9.04
C ILE A 120 -5.49 5.19 -10.15
N ALA A 121 -6.10 5.34 -11.32
CA ALA A 121 -5.86 4.48 -12.47
C ALA A 121 -4.36 4.38 -12.80
N GLY A 122 -3.89 3.17 -13.12
CA GLY A 122 -2.48 2.87 -13.36
C GLY A 122 -1.62 2.79 -12.10
N TYR A 123 -2.16 2.98 -10.90
CA TYR A 123 -1.40 2.77 -9.66
C TYR A 123 -0.96 1.31 -9.54
N SER A 124 0.35 1.08 -9.46
CA SER A 124 0.93 -0.23 -9.15
C SER A 124 1.18 -0.39 -7.66
N PHE A 125 0.68 -1.50 -7.09
CA PHE A 125 0.97 -1.89 -5.72
C PHE A 125 2.40 -2.41 -5.52
N ASN A 126 3.06 -2.83 -6.61
CA ASN A 126 4.46 -3.24 -6.58
C ASN A 126 5.30 -2.33 -7.49
N PRO A 127 5.98 -1.31 -6.92
CA PRO A 127 6.84 -0.42 -7.71
C PRO A 127 8.09 -1.10 -8.25
N GLU A 128 8.46 -2.28 -7.72
CA GLU A 128 9.61 -3.05 -8.19
C GLU A 128 9.26 -4.03 -9.31
N CYS A 129 7.97 -4.21 -9.64
CA CYS A 129 7.56 -5.03 -10.77
C CYS A 129 8.12 -4.43 -12.06
N ARG A 130 8.98 -5.19 -12.75
CA ARG A 130 9.64 -4.72 -13.98
C ARG A 130 8.84 -5.00 -15.24
N VAL A 131 7.73 -5.73 -15.12
CA VAL A 131 6.80 -5.97 -16.23
C VAL A 131 5.98 -4.70 -16.44
N ALA A 132 6.22 -4.04 -17.56
CA ALA A 132 5.40 -2.90 -17.97
C ALA A 132 4.03 -3.43 -18.42
N VAL A 133 2.96 -2.85 -17.88
CA VAL A 133 1.59 -3.21 -18.21
C VAL A 133 0.92 -2.02 -18.90
N ARG A 134 0.41 -2.25 -20.12
CA ARG A 134 -0.42 -1.30 -20.84
C ARG A 134 -1.82 -1.87 -20.96
N VAL A 135 -2.80 -1.09 -20.53
CA VAL A 135 -4.20 -1.52 -20.50
C VAL A 135 -5.03 -0.67 -21.44
N THR A 136 -5.88 -1.33 -22.21
CA THR A 136 -6.96 -0.74 -23.01
C THR A 136 -8.30 -1.25 -22.49
N ASP A 137 -9.41 -0.83 -23.08
CA ASP A 137 -10.74 -1.25 -22.64
C ASP A 137 -10.96 -2.77 -22.72
N ALA A 138 -10.27 -3.46 -23.64
CA ALA A 138 -10.48 -4.88 -23.92
C ALA A 138 -9.24 -5.75 -23.71
N THR A 139 -8.03 -5.17 -23.73
CA THR A 139 -6.78 -5.95 -23.69
C THR A 139 -5.78 -5.36 -22.73
N LEU A 140 -4.92 -6.24 -22.23
CA LEU A 140 -3.75 -5.89 -21.47
C LEU A 140 -2.52 -6.45 -22.18
N THR A 141 -1.58 -5.58 -22.53
CA THR A 141 -0.32 -5.96 -23.15
C THR A 141 0.80 -5.73 -22.15
N THR A 142 1.71 -6.71 -22.08
CA THR A 142 2.88 -6.66 -21.22
C THR A 142 4.15 -6.78 -22.04
N LEU A 143 5.18 -6.03 -21.63
CA LEU A 143 6.55 -6.19 -22.15
C LEU A 143 7.39 -6.86 -21.06
N VAL A 144 7.96 -8.01 -21.40
CA VAL A 144 8.77 -8.83 -20.49
C VAL A 144 10.25 -8.53 -20.74
N PRO A 145 10.99 -8.04 -19.72
CA PRO A 145 12.44 -7.85 -19.80
C PRO A 145 13.20 -9.12 -20.23
N ASP A 146 14.26 -8.95 -21.02
CA ASP A 146 15.06 -10.06 -21.56
C ASP A 146 15.61 -11.00 -20.48
N ASP A 147 16.01 -10.46 -19.32
CA ASP A 147 16.52 -11.28 -18.22
C ASP A 147 15.43 -12.19 -17.62
N LEU A 148 14.17 -11.73 -17.61
CA LEU A 148 13.03 -12.54 -17.15
C LEU A 148 12.64 -13.61 -18.17
N LEU A 149 12.86 -13.39 -19.46
CA LEU A 149 12.66 -14.42 -20.49
C LEU A 149 13.63 -15.60 -20.35
N THR A 150 14.81 -15.37 -19.79
CA THR A 150 15.80 -16.42 -19.49
C THR A 150 15.59 -17.08 -18.13
N SER A 151 14.59 -16.65 -17.37
CA SER A 151 14.28 -17.21 -16.06
C SER A 151 13.66 -18.62 -16.16
N PRO A 152 13.53 -19.37 -15.05
CA PRO A 152 12.80 -20.63 -15.01
C PRO A 152 11.28 -20.51 -15.24
N ALA A 153 10.75 -19.31 -15.48
CA ALA A 153 9.33 -19.12 -15.77
C ALA A 153 8.99 -19.75 -17.12
N ALA A 154 7.92 -20.54 -17.16
CA ALA A 154 7.37 -21.08 -18.39
C ALA A 154 6.21 -20.21 -18.92
N TYR A 155 5.45 -19.58 -18.00
CA TYR A 155 4.24 -18.83 -18.32
C TYR A 155 4.18 -17.48 -17.59
N LEU A 156 3.53 -16.50 -18.23
CA LEU A 156 2.96 -15.33 -17.59
C LEU A 156 1.48 -15.59 -17.36
N GLY A 157 1.04 -15.46 -16.12
CA GLY A 157 -0.37 -15.48 -15.77
C GLY A 157 -0.91 -14.08 -15.60
N MET A 158 -2.15 -13.86 -16.04
CA MET A 158 -2.96 -12.68 -15.75
C MET A 158 -4.30 -13.09 -15.15
N ARG A 159 -4.77 -12.35 -14.14
CA ARG A 159 -6.17 -12.39 -13.71
C ARG A 159 -6.70 -11.00 -13.37
N VAL A 160 -8.00 -10.81 -13.54
CA VAL A 160 -8.70 -9.58 -13.17
C VAL A 160 -9.33 -9.76 -11.80
N LEU A 161 -9.22 -8.72 -10.97
CA LEU A 161 -9.79 -8.66 -9.63
C LEU A 161 -10.78 -7.51 -9.57
N TYR A 162 -11.96 -7.78 -9.00
CA TYR A 162 -12.99 -6.79 -8.70
C TYR A 162 -13.08 -6.64 -7.19
N LEU A 163 -12.70 -5.48 -6.69
CA LEU A 163 -12.70 -5.15 -5.27
C LEU A 163 -14.01 -4.48 -4.90
N PHE A 164 -14.80 -5.16 -4.08
CA PHE A 164 -15.99 -4.62 -3.42
C PHE A 164 -15.58 -4.15 -2.03
N PHE A 165 -15.87 -2.89 -1.70
CA PHE A 165 -15.39 -2.31 -0.46
C PHE A 165 -16.35 -1.26 0.10
N ASP A 166 -16.69 -1.41 1.37
CA ASP A 166 -17.45 -0.43 2.14
C ASP A 166 -16.50 0.39 3.02
N PHE A 167 -16.45 1.69 2.74
CA PHE A 167 -15.60 2.64 3.45
C PHE A 167 -16.05 2.98 4.87
N GLU A 168 -17.30 2.69 5.23
CA GLU A 168 -17.83 2.93 6.57
C GLU A 168 -17.49 1.76 7.50
N THR A 169 -17.78 0.52 7.06
CA THR A 169 -17.49 -0.69 7.85
C THR A 169 -16.04 -1.17 7.71
N LEU A 170 -15.31 -0.69 6.70
CA LEU A 170 -13.96 -1.15 6.32
C LEU A 170 -13.91 -2.65 6.02
N THR A 171 -15.00 -3.17 5.46
CA THR A 171 -15.16 -4.57 5.04
C THR A 171 -15.38 -4.65 3.54
N GLY A 172 -15.21 -5.84 2.98
CA GLY A 172 -15.30 -6.05 1.54
C GLY A 172 -14.96 -7.48 1.17
N HIS A 173 -14.97 -7.74 -0.13
CA HIS A 173 -14.55 -9.00 -0.71
C HIS A 173 -13.93 -8.76 -2.10
N LEU A 174 -13.30 -9.80 -2.63
CA LEU A 174 -12.75 -9.82 -3.97
C LEU A 174 -13.47 -10.88 -4.78
N GLU A 175 -13.85 -10.51 -5.99
CA GLU A 175 -14.16 -11.48 -7.04
C GLU A 175 -13.00 -11.49 -8.02
N ALA A 176 -12.57 -12.68 -8.43
CA ALA A 176 -11.41 -12.86 -9.30
C ALA A 176 -11.79 -13.68 -10.52
N SER A 177 -11.31 -13.28 -11.69
CA SER A 177 -11.34 -14.15 -12.86
C SER A 177 -10.43 -15.36 -12.67
N THR A 178 -10.62 -16.39 -13.48
CA THR A 178 -9.61 -17.44 -13.63
C THR A 178 -8.30 -16.85 -14.18
N TRP A 179 -7.19 -17.53 -13.89
CA TRP A 179 -5.91 -17.18 -14.49
C TRP A 179 -5.93 -17.50 -15.98
N GLN A 180 -5.59 -16.51 -16.80
CA GLN A 180 -5.19 -16.69 -18.19
C GLN A 180 -3.68 -16.90 -18.21
N MET A 181 -3.21 -17.97 -18.84
CA MET A 181 -1.80 -18.33 -18.90
C MET A 181 -1.31 -18.24 -20.34
N GLU A 182 -0.25 -17.47 -20.55
CA GLU A 182 0.42 -17.35 -21.84
C GLU A 182 1.87 -17.77 -21.70
N LYS A 183 2.41 -18.45 -22.73
CA LYS A 183 3.82 -18.86 -22.73
C LYS A 183 4.73 -17.63 -22.69
N MET A 184 5.89 -17.76 -22.05
CA MET A 184 6.89 -16.70 -22.05
C MET A 184 7.25 -16.22 -23.46
N ALA A 185 7.08 -14.92 -23.68
CA ALA A 185 7.42 -14.20 -24.89
C ALA A 185 7.78 -12.75 -24.53
N PRO A 186 8.58 -12.04 -25.37
CA PRO A 186 8.96 -10.65 -25.11
C PRO A 186 7.76 -9.70 -24.98
N GLU A 187 6.69 -9.97 -25.71
CA GLU A 187 5.42 -9.26 -25.63
C GLU A 187 4.28 -10.27 -25.50
N ILE A 188 3.43 -10.07 -24.51
CA ILE A 188 2.28 -10.94 -24.23
C ILE A 188 1.04 -10.08 -24.09
N SER A 189 -0.04 -10.47 -24.77
CA SER A 189 -1.35 -9.82 -24.67
C SER A 189 -2.38 -10.76 -24.08
N PHE A 190 -3.20 -10.22 -23.19
CA PHE A 190 -4.32 -10.90 -22.55
C PHE A 190 -5.62 -10.18 -22.84
N THR A 191 -6.73 -10.92 -22.77
CA THR A 191 -8.07 -10.37 -22.95
C THR A 191 -8.67 -10.05 -21.59
N LEU A 192 -9.21 -8.84 -21.42
CA LEU A 192 -9.96 -8.50 -20.22
C LEU A 192 -11.39 -9.05 -20.32
N PRO A 193 -12.03 -9.47 -19.21
CA PRO A 193 -13.45 -9.81 -19.22
C PRO A 193 -14.28 -8.64 -19.75
N ALA A 194 -15.15 -8.90 -20.73
CA ALA A 194 -15.98 -7.88 -21.36
C ALA A 194 -17.02 -7.30 -20.40
N GLU A 195 -17.53 -8.13 -19.48
CA GLU A 195 -18.46 -7.73 -18.43
C GLU A 195 -17.73 -7.67 -17.09
N ALA A 196 -17.98 -6.58 -16.37
CA ALA A 196 -17.59 -6.44 -14.98
C ALA A 196 -18.83 -6.67 -14.10
N PRO A 197 -18.68 -7.29 -12.93
CA PRO A 197 -19.77 -7.37 -11.95
C PRO A 197 -20.35 -5.98 -11.63
N ASP A 198 -21.61 -5.89 -11.26
CA ASP A 198 -22.16 -4.62 -10.78
C ASP A 198 -21.69 -4.33 -9.34
N GLY A 199 -21.35 -3.07 -9.06
CA GLY A 199 -21.09 -2.61 -7.69
C GLY A 199 -19.66 -2.79 -7.16
N PHE A 200 -18.71 -3.24 -7.98
CA PHE A 200 -17.29 -3.18 -7.58
C PHE A 200 -16.83 -1.72 -7.46
N TRP A 201 -15.84 -1.49 -6.59
CA TRP A 201 -15.22 -0.19 -6.40
C TRP A 201 -13.94 -0.01 -7.23
N LEU A 202 -13.05 -1.00 -7.24
CA LEU A 202 -11.83 -0.98 -8.05
C LEU A 202 -11.71 -2.26 -8.87
N ARG A 203 -11.33 -2.10 -10.14
CA ARG A 203 -10.84 -3.19 -10.95
C ARG A 203 -9.32 -3.16 -10.90
N LEU A 204 -8.71 -4.34 -10.72
CA LEU A 204 -7.26 -4.51 -10.72
C LEU A 204 -6.90 -5.64 -11.67
N VAL A 205 -5.68 -5.59 -12.18
CA VAL A 205 -5.06 -6.74 -12.85
C VAL A 205 -3.86 -7.22 -12.05
N ALA A 206 -3.86 -8.51 -11.74
CA ALA A 206 -2.72 -9.22 -11.18
C ALA A 206 -1.96 -9.93 -12.30
N VAL A 207 -0.63 -9.81 -12.28
CA VAL A 207 0.29 -10.48 -13.19
C VAL A 207 1.32 -11.24 -12.37
N SER A 208 1.57 -12.51 -12.68
CA SER A 208 2.56 -13.33 -11.98
C SER A 208 3.23 -14.32 -12.94
N PHE A 209 4.48 -14.68 -12.64
CA PHE A 209 5.22 -15.68 -13.39
C PHE A 209 4.96 -17.07 -12.81
N PHE A 210 4.92 -18.09 -13.66
CA PHE A 210 4.67 -19.48 -13.26
C PHE A 210 5.68 -20.41 -13.92
N SER A 211 6.17 -21.40 -13.15
CA SER A 211 6.88 -22.56 -13.69
C SER A 211 5.91 -23.68 -14.01
N ASP A 212 6.29 -24.55 -14.94
CA ASP A 212 5.63 -25.84 -15.17
C ASP A 212 6.39 -26.92 -14.39
N THR A 213 5.83 -27.36 -13.27
CA THR A 213 6.40 -28.45 -12.47
C THR A 213 5.41 -29.60 -12.48
N ASN A 214 5.69 -30.60 -13.33
CA ASN A 214 4.89 -31.82 -13.47
C ASN A 214 3.41 -31.59 -13.86
N GLY A 215 3.13 -30.58 -14.69
CA GLY A 215 1.77 -30.26 -15.13
C GLY A 215 0.98 -29.40 -14.15
N GLU A 216 1.58 -28.95 -13.05
CA GLU A 216 1.03 -27.95 -12.14
C GLU A 216 1.75 -26.61 -12.29
N TRP A 217 0.96 -25.52 -12.33
CA TRP A 217 1.48 -24.16 -12.37
C TRP A 217 1.81 -23.67 -10.96
N ALA A 218 3.11 -23.55 -10.68
CA ALA A 218 3.59 -22.99 -9.42
C ALA A 218 4.04 -21.54 -9.64
N PRO A 219 3.55 -20.56 -8.86
CA PRO A 219 3.97 -19.17 -9.01
C PRO A 219 5.42 -19.00 -8.55
N ILE A 220 6.22 -18.34 -9.37
CA ILE A 220 7.63 -18.03 -9.10
C ILE A 220 7.89 -16.52 -9.21
N LEU A 221 9.14 -16.09 -8.97
CA LEU A 221 9.57 -14.68 -9.07
C LEU A 221 8.65 -13.71 -8.30
N PRO A 222 8.48 -13.89 -6.97
CA PRO A 222 7.51 -13.12 -6.17
C PRO A 222 7.78 -11.60 -6.17
N LYS A 223 9.03 -11.20 -6.45
CA LYS A 223 9.42 -9.79 -6.60
C LYS A 223 8.83 -9.15 -7.86
N GLU A 224 8.57 -9.93 -8.91
CA GLU A 224 8.05 -9.47 -10.19
C GLU A 224 6.52 -9.54 -10.29
N ARG A 225 5.82 -9.86 -9.20
CA ARG A 225 4.36 -9.86 -9.19
C ARG A 225 3.83 -8.45 -9.39
N GLY A 226 3.02 -8.25 -10.42
CA GLY A 226 2.34 -7.00 -10.70
C GLY A 226 0.92 -7.01 -10.12
N LEU A 227 0.49 -5.89 -9.55
CA LEU A 227 -0.91 -5.64 -9.23
C LEU A 227 -1.20 -4.17 -9.52
N VAL A 228 -2.03 -3.91 -10.52
CA VAL A 228 -2.24 -2.56 -11.08
C VAL A 228 -3.72 -2.23 -11.10
N VAL A 229 -4.08 -1.00 -10.74
CA VAL A 229 -5.46 -0.47 -10.85
C VAL A 229 -5.78 -0.12 -12.30
N VAL A 230 -6.91 -0.59 -12.82
CA VAL A 230 -7.34 -0.47 -14.23
C VAL A 230 -8.81 -0.12 -14.40
#